data_AF-A0A966UMX5-F1
#
_entry.id   AF-A0A966UMX5-F1
#
_cell.length_a   1.000
_cell.length_b   1.000
_cell.length_c   1.000
_cell.angle_alpha   90.00
_cell.angle_beta   90.00
_cell.angle_gamma   90.00
#
_symmetry.space_group_name_H-M   'P 1'
#
loop_
_entity.id
_entity.type
_entity.pdbx_description
1 polymer ?
#
loop_
_entity_poly.entity_id
_entity_poly.type
_entity_poly.pdbx_seq_one_letter_code
_entity_poly.pdbx_strand_id
1 'polypeptide(L)' 'MMTLYATRRCPYCHKTGSIAVDEKELFTYLRGEYVHKAFLSLTVPLREQIISGVHPECWQEMFGQEIEESIND' A
#
# COMPACT_ATOMS: atom_id res chain seq x y z
N MET A 1 -10.62 -11.82 12.26
CA MET A 1 -10.61 -12.79 11.15
C MET A 1 -9.89 -12.12 10.01
N MET A 2 -9.09 -12.85 9.24
CA MET A 2 -8.43 -12.26 8.07
C MET A 2 -9.37 -12.32 6.87
N THR A 3 -9.55 -11.19 6.20
CA THR A 3 -10.36 -11.04 4.99
C THR A 3 -9.47 -10.57 3.86
N LEU A 4 -9.62 -11.18 2.68
CA LEU A 4 -8.90 -10.73 1.49
C LEU A 4 -9.59 -9.50 0.91
N TYR A 5 -8.88 -8.36 0.89
CA TYR A 5 -9.38 -7.11 0.35
C TYR A 5 -8.69 -6.81 -0.99
N ALA A 6 -9.48 -6.69 -2.06
CA ALA A 6 -8.97 -6.30 -3.38
C ALA A 6 -8.64 -4.79 -3.39
N THR A 7 -7.43 -4.45 -3.82
CA THR A 7 -6.98 -3.06 -3.96
C THR A 7 -7.18 -2.57 -5.39
N ARG A 8 -7.00 -1.27 -5.60
CA ARG A 8 -6.96 -0.70 -6.95
C ARG A 8 -5.86 -1.38 -7.78
N ARG A 9 -6.06 -1.41 -9.10
CA ARG A 9 -5.01 -1.84 -10.05
C ARG A 9 -3.78 -0.95 -9.86
N CYS A 10 -2.61 -1.55 -9.78
CA CYS A 10 -1.36 -0.82 -9.65
C CYS A 10 -1.15 0.08 -10.88
N PRO A 11 -0.95 1.39 -10.70
CA PRO A 11 -0.73 2.31 -11.83
C PRO A 11 0.63 2.10 -12.50
N TYR A 12 1.59 1.46 -11.82
CA TYR A 12 2.93 1.18 -12.35
C TYR A 12 2.97 -0.07 -13.23
N CYS A 13 2.63 -1.24 -12.67
CA CYS A 13 2.74 -2.52 -13.39
C CYS A 13 1.43 -2.98 -14.04
N HIS A 14 0.33 -2.24 -13.82
CA HIS A 14 -1.01 -2.51 -14.36
C HIS A 14 -1.65 -3.84 -13.93
N LYS A 15 -1.07 -4.55 -12.95
CA LYS A 15 -1.66 -5.76 -12.36
C LYS A 15 -2.61 -5.40 -11.21
N THR A 16 -3.61 -6.24 -10.97
CA THR A 16 -4.48 -6.14 -9.78
C THR A 16 -3.72 -6.49 -8.51
N GLY A 17 -4.21 -6.04 -7.36
CA GLY A 17 -3.65 -6.36 -6.05
C GLY A 17 -4.72 -6.80 -5.06
N SER A 18 -4.30 -7.57 -4.07
CA SER A 18 -5.12 -7.92 -2.91
C SER A 18 -4.22 -8.08 -1.69
N ILE A 19 -4.73 -7.70 -0.53
CA ILE A 19 -4.02 -7.85 0.75
C ILE A 19 -4.93 -8.53 1.77
N ALA A 20 -4.35 -9.31 2.68
CA ALA A 20 -5.07 -9.84 3.82
C ALA A 20 -5.14 -8.77 4.90
N VAL A 21 -6.35 -8.45 5.37
CA VAL A 21 -6.59 -7.43 6.41
C VAL A 21 -7.41 -8.00 7.55
N ASP A 22 -7.29 -7.44 8.76
CA ASP A 22 -8.25 -7.77 9.81
C ASP A 22 -9.63 -7.23 9.44
N GLU A 23 -10.65 -8.07 9.59
CA GLU A 23 -12.02 -7.75 9.20
C GLU A 23 -12.59 -6.53 9.96
N LYS A 24 -12.25 -6.34 11.24
CA LYS A 24 -12.76 -5.20 12.02
C LYS A 24 -12.14 -3.89 11.56
N GLU A 25 -10.86 -3.93 11.22
CA GLU A 25 -10.16 -2.79 10.60
C GLU A 25 -10.75 -2.46 9.23
N LEU A 26 -11.03 -3.48 8.42
CA LEU A 26 -11.70 -3.31 7.13
C LEU A 26 -13.07 -2.67 7.28
N PHE A 27 -13.90 -3.12 8.22
CA PHE A 27 -15.20 -2.48 8.46
C PHE A 27 -15.08 -1.04 8.93
N THR A 28 -14.04 -0.70 9.70
CA THR A 28 -13.77 0.67 10.13
C THR A 28 -13.44 1.55 8.92
N TYR A 29 -12.57 1.06 8.04
CA TYR A 29 -12.23 1.73 6.78
C TYR A 29 -13.45 1.93 5.88
N LEU A 30 -14.28 0.89 5.70
CA LEU A 30 -15.48 0.95 4.85
C LEU A 30 -16.56 1.90 5.38
N ARG A 31 -16.49 2.35 6.64
CA ARG A 31 -17.34 3.43 7.19
C ARG A 31 -16.82 4.84 6.89
N GLY A 32 -15.71 4.97 6.16
CA GLY A 32 -15.14 6.24 5.73
C GLY A 32 -13.98 6.76 6.58
N GLU A 33 -13.44 5.95 7.49
CA GLU A 33 -12.25 6.34 8.26
C GLU A 33 -10.99 6.33 7.38
N TYR A 34 -9.99 7.16 7.72
CA TYR A 34 -8.72 7.20 7.01
C TYR A 34 -7.94 5.90 7.17
N VAL A 35 -7.25 5.47 6.10
CA VAL A 35 -6.46 4.22 6.05
C VAL A 35 -5.51 4.08 7.24
N HIS A 36 -4.80 5.14 7.62
CA HIS A 36 -3.82 5.11 8.73
C HIS A 36 -4.46 4.98 10.12
N LYS A 37 -5.76 5.30 10.26
CA LYS A 37 -6.54 5.12 11.50
C LYS A 37 -7.27 3.79 11.51
N ALA A 38 -7.80 3.37 10.36
CA ALA A 38 -8.54 2.13 10.24
C ALA A 38 -7.64 0.89 10.30
N PHE A 39 -6.47 0.92 9.65
CA PHE A 39 -5.56 -0.22 9.52
C PHE A 39 -4.29 -0.03 10.35
N LEU A 40 -4.40 -0.23 11.67
CA LEU A 40 -3.27 -0.09 12.58
C LEU A 40 -2.31 -1.29 12.47
N SER A 41 -2.83 -2.46 12.12
CA SER A 41 -2.06 -3.69 11.94
C SER A 41 -1.19 -3.71 10.68
N LEU A 42 -1.51 -2.89 9.66
CA LEU A 42 -0.81 -2.88 8.38
C LEU A 42 0.47 -2.04 8.43
N THR A 43 1.49 -2.47 7.69
CA THR A 43 2.70 -1.68 7.45
C THR A 43 2.42 -0.51 6.50
N VAL A 44 3.32 0.48 6.46
CA VAL A 44 3.19 1.64 5.56
C VAL A 44 3.04 1.21 4.08
N PRO A 45 3.84 0.28 3.53
CA PRO A 45 3.67 -0.14 2.13
C PRO A 45 2.31 -0.79 1.83
N LEU A 46 1.75 -1.55 2.78
CA LEU A 46 0.44 -2.18 2.59
C LEU A 46 -0.71 -1.16 2.67
N ARG A 47 -0.58 -0.14 3.52
CA ARG A 47 -1.51 1.00 3.54
C ARG A 47 -1.43 1.79 2.24
N GLU A 48 -0.23 1.99 1.70
CA GLU A 48 -0.05 2.65 0.40
C GLU A 48 -0.72 1.87 -0.74
N GLN A 49 -0.60 0.53 -0.74
CA GLN A 49 -1.31 -0.30 -1.71
C GLN A 49 -2.83 -0.14 -1.63
N ILE A 50 -3.42 0.10 -0.44
CA ILE A 50 -4.85 0.43 -0.32
C ILE A 50 -5.16 1.80 -0.94
N ILE A 51 -4.31 2.81 -0.69
CA ILE A 51 -4.53 4.20 -1.09
C ILE A 51 -4.42 4.37 -2.61
N SER A 52 -3.29 3.96 -3.20
CA SER A 52 -2.96 4.20 -4.61
C SER A 52 -3.14 2.97 -5.49
N GLY A 53 -3.11 1.77 -4.91
CA GLY A 53 -3.02 0.51 -5.65
C GLY A 53 -1.59 0.07 -5.97
N VAL A 54 -0.58 0.89 -5.67
CA VAL A 54 0.82 0.56 -5.95
C VAL A 54 1.26 -0.62 -5.08
N HIS A 55 1.75 -1.70 -5.70
CA HIS A 55 2.30 -2.83 -4.95
C HIS A 55 3.58 -2.40 -4.19
N PRO A 56 3.85 -2.95 -3.00
CA PRO A 56 5.05 -2.64 -2.22
C PRO A 56 6.35 -2.74 -3.03
N GLU A 57 6.48 -3.78 -3.86
CA GLU A 57 7.63 -3.99 -4.75
C GLU A 57 7.75 -2.91 -5.83
N CYS A 58 6.63 -2.49 -6.42
CA CYS A 58 6.62 -1.42 -7.42
C CYS A 58 7.00 -0.08 -6.79
N TRP A 59 6.58 0.18 -5.55
CA TRP A 59 6.99 1.37 -4.82
C TRP A 59 8.50 1.41 -4.58
N GLN A 60 9.07 0.29 -4.15
CA GLN A 60 10.52 0.16 -3.94
C GLN A 60 11.31 0.31 -5.24
N GLU A 61 10.80 -0.20 -6.35
CA GLU A 61 11.44 -0.04 -7.66
C GLU A 61 11.46 1.42 -8.13
N MET A 62 10.37 2.17 -7.91
CA MET A 62 10.26 3.57 -8.30
C MET A 62 11.08 4.53 -7.41
N PHE A 63 11.12 4.27 -6.10
CA PHE A 63 11.60 5.25 -5.10
C PHE A 63 12.61 4.71 -4.08
N GLY A 64 12.84 3.40 -4.04
CA GLY A 64 13.70 2.75 -3.05
C GLY A 64 15.18 2.66 -3.43
N GLN A 65 15.58 3.27 -4.55
CA GLN A 65 16.98 3.34 -4.93
C GLN A 65 17.66 4.48 -4.16
N GLU A 66 18.74 4.17 -3.44
CA GLU A 66 19.64 5.19 -2.90
C GLU A 66 20.21 5.97 -4.08
N ILE A 67 19.94 7.27 -4.13
CA ILE A 67 20.56 8.14 -5.11
C ILE A 67 22.03 8.27 -4.68
N GLU A 68 22.94 7.60 -5.38
CA GLU A 68 24.36 7.98 -5.32
C GLU A 68 24.48 9.39 -5.92
N GLU A 69 24.46 10.40 -5.05
CA GLU A 69 24.83 11.77 -5.43
C GLU A 69 26.30 11.76 -5.84
N SER A 70 26.58 11.57 -7.13
CA SER A 70 27.86 11.97 -7.70
C SER A 70 27.93 13.49 -7.69
N ILE A 71 28.55 14.04 -6.66
CA ILE A 71 29.01 15.43 -6.66
C ILE A 71 30.13 15.49 -7.70
N ASN A 72 29.78 15.94 -8.91
CA ASN A 72 30.79 16.43 -9.85
C ASN A 72 31.15 17.85 -9.41
N ASP A 73 32.22 17.97 -8.64
CA ASP A 73 32.94 19.24 -8.38
C ASP A 73 33.57 19.81 -9.65
#